data_AF-A0AAJ5NQS5-F1
#
_entry.id   AF-A0AAJ5NQS5-F1
#
_cell.length_a   1.000
_cell.length_b   1.000
_cell.length_c   1.000
_cell.angle_alpha   90.00
_cell.angle_beta   90.00
_cell.angle_gamma   90.00
#
_symmetry.space_group_name_H-M   'P 1'
#
loop_
_entity.id
_entity.type
_entity.pdbx_description
1 polymer ?
#
loop_
_entity_poly.entity_id
_entity_poly.type
_entity_poly.pdbx_seq_one_letter_code
_entity_poly.pdbx_strand_id
1 'polypeptide(L)'
;MKKSRKKLIFSSFAPFLVSVFLISCGSQGNSLQSFQKKYQKFGIISPQDKKIVQPFFQNSNISQLLDKVYDDQDSKKQLISRTLAIDTEQYRQDLSFRFSFYNTINSWPSDSIIGGFGESNSNPVLFEKAKKSFNDLFDNNWLWLLANLESAVFVRGLAEIDQFQQQHEELNINLKNEALKNSFYRPKSNKFIDIAIVKSLTEKNDETGVQTKNYQIFLLNEENFIFSLNLKKEFKNQKLINSKISLNPWIQIYPKFANKTSEKFPLQEYARIVSNYRNGISGVNISLVEKSIFEENQGGNVFYYTLVDFQKN
;
A
#
# COMPACT_ATOMS: atom_id res chain seq x y z
N MET A 1 57.70 -39.22 -39.49
CA MET A 1 58.45 -40.11 -38.59
C MET A 1 57.58 -40.50 -37.39
N LYS A 2 57.42 -41.81 -37.17
CA LYS A 2 57.25 -42.57 -35.89
C LYS A 2 56.79 -41.77 -34.64
N LYS A 3 55.79 -42.15 -33.83
CA LYS A 3 55.19 -43.45 -33.49
C LYS A 3 53.83 -43.22 -32.78
N SER A 4 52.90 -44.16 -32.98
CA SER A 4 51.69 -44.38 -32.17
C SER A 4 51.98 -45.12 -30.85
N ARG A 5 51.05 -45.04 -29.89
CA ARG A 5 50.54 -46.11 -28.98
C ARG A 5 49.59 -45.47 -27.94
N LYS A 6 48.27 -45.68 -28.01
CA LYS A 6 47.45 -46.82 -27.54
C LYS A 6 47.00 -46.70 -26.06
N LYS A 7 45.67 -46.63 -25.93
CA LYS A 7 44.72 -46.84 -24.82
C LYS A 7 45.17 -47.72 -23.64
N LEU A 8 44.62 -47.44 -22.46
CA LEU A 8 44.16 -48.47 -21.52
C LEU A 8 42.95 -47.96 -20.70
N ILE A 9 41.87 -48.75 -20.79
CA ILE A 9 40.65 -48.72 -19.99
C ILE A 9 40.80 -49.87 -18.99
N PHE A 10 40.48 -49.64 -17.71
CA PHE A 10 40.08 -50.66 -16.72
C PHE A 10 38.93 -50.01 -15.94
N SER A 11 37.65 -50.42 -16.08
CA SER A 11 37.06 -51.70 -15.61
C SER A 11 37.15 -51.79 -14.07
N SER A 12 36.20 -51.18 -13.35
CA SER A 12 35.00 -51.82 -12.76
C SER A 12 35.26 -52.56 -11.44
N PHE A 13 34.74 -51.99 -10.34
CA PHE A 13 34.27 -52.74 -9.16
C PHE A 13 33.07 -51.98 -8.56
N ALA A 14 31.88 -52.45 -8.91
CA ALA A 14 30.71 -52.52 -8.03
C ALA A 14 30.44 -54.04 -7.87
N PRO A 15 29.60 -54.58 -6.94
CA PRO A 15 28.46 -53.89 -6.31
C PRO A 15 28.05 -54.44 -4.90
N PHE A 16 26.81 -54.10 -4.47
CA PHE A 16 25.91 -54.72 -3.46
C PHE A 16 26.04 -54.31 -1.97
N LEU A 17 25.10 -53.49 -1.47
CA LEU A 17 23.78 -53.80 -0.82
C LEU A 17 23.97 -54.26 0.64
N VAL A 18 23.26 -53.72 1.65
CA VAL A 18 21.82 -53.84 1.94
C VAL A 18 21.45 -52.68 2.91
N SER A 19 20.44 -51.86 2.60
CA SER A 19 19.10 -51.73 3.29
C SER A 19 19.18 -51.80 4.83
N VAL A 20 18.55 -50.94 5.63
CA VAL A 20 17.11 -50.82 5.96
C VAL A 20 17.01 -49.48 6.79
N PHE A 21 16.02 -48.59 6.77
CA PHE A 21 14.57 -48.72 6.82
C PHE A 21 13.88 -47.49 6.23
N LEU A 22 12.87 -47.78 5.40
CA LEU A 22 11.72 -46.93 5.14
C LEU A 22 10.85 -46.88 6.40
N ILE A 23 10.50 -45.69 6.87
CA ILE A 23 9.26 -45.47 7.62
C ILE A 23 8.39 -44.56 6.78
N SER A 24 7.43 -45.21 6.13
CA SER A 24 6.19 -44.61 5.67
C SER A 24 5.32 -44.31 6.89
N CYS A 25 4.80 -43.09 6.99
CA CYS A 25 3.52 -42.85 7.62
C CYS A 25 2.66 -42.11 6.61
N GLY A 26 1.73 -42.87 6.03
CA GLY A 26 0.68 -42.32 5.19
C GLY A 26 -0.24 -41.42 6.00
N SER A 27 -0.64 -40.31 5.39
CA SER A 27 -2.01 -39.84 5.52
C SER A 27 -2.50 -39.45 4.13
N GLN A 28 -3.47 -40.22 3.64
CA GLN A 28 -4.39 -39.79 2.60
C GLN A 28 -5.30 -38.70 3.19
N GLY A 29 -5.65 -37.72 2.35
CA GLY A 29 -6.92 -37.01 2.44
C GLY A 29 -6.96 -35.82 3.42
N ASN A 30 -6.58 -34.64 2.93
CA ASN A 30 -7.41 -33.43 2.94
C ASN A 30 -6.58 -32.25 2.40
N SER A 31 -6.59 -32.06 1.08
CA SER A 31 -6.15 -30.81 0.45
C SER A 31 -7.19 -29.72 0.73
N LEU A 32 -7.22 -29.22 1.96
CA LEU A 32 -8.08 -28.10 2.37
C LEU A 32 -7.63 -27.52 3.72
N GLN A 33 -6.33 -27.27 3.92
CA GLN A 33 -5.82 -26.62 5.13
C GLN A 33 -4.45 -25.95 4.88
N SER A 34 -4.42 -24.91 4.05
CA SER A 34 -3.23 -24.03 3.93
C SER A 34 -3.49 -22.55 4.26
N PHE A 35 -4.66 -22.21 4.82
CA PHE A 35 -5.02 -20.82 5.16
C PHE A 35 -4.89 -20.43 6.64
N GLN A 36 -4.21 -21.23 7.47
CA GLN A 36 -4.01 -20.88 8.87
C GLN A 36 -2.56 -21.16 9.31
N LYS A 37 -1.71 -20.14 9.22
CA LYS A 37 -0.66 -19.80 10.22
C LYS A 37 0.29 -18.75 9.64
N LYS A 38 -0.06 -17.48 9.83
CA LYS A 38 0.92 -16.40 9.93
C LYS A 38 0.41 -15.36 10.93
N TYR A 39 0.38 -15.74 12.20
CA TYR A 39 0.04 -14.85 13.31
C TYR A 39 1.15 -14.98 14.36
N GLN A 40 2.03 -13.97 14.39
CA GLN A 40 3.09 -13.84 15.38
C GLN A 40 2.55 -13.10 16.62
N LYS A 41 3.26 -13.32 17.74
CA LYS A 41 2.93 -13.04 19.13
C LYS A 41 2.47 -11.60 19.43
N PHE A 42 1.54 -11.49 20.38
CA PHE A 42 0.97 -10.27 20.93
C PHE A 42 1.97 -9.48 21.78
N GLY A 43 2.01 -8.16 21.57
CA GLY A 43 2.66 -7.19 22.46
C GLY A 43 1.72 -6.75 23.59
N ILE A 44 2.30 -6.31 24.71
CA ILE A 44 1.58 -5.80 25.89
C ILE A 44 1.20 -4.33 25.63
N ILE A 45 -0.06 -3.98 25.94
CA ILE A 45 -0.65 -2.66 25.66
C ILE A 45 -0.20 -1.64 26.72
N SER A 46 0.26 -0.45 26.28
CA SER A 46 0.46 0.72 27.14
C SER A 46 -0.86 1.51 27.34
N PRO A 47 -1.20 1.99 28.56
CA PRO A 47 -2.45 2.73 28.83
C PRO A 47 -2.55 4.13 28.20
N GLN A 48 -1.44 4.77 27.84
CA GLN A 48 -1.45 6.17 27.36
C GLN A 48 -1.92 6.30 25.90
N ASP A 49 -1.70 5.29 25.06
CA ASP A 49 -2.09 5.29 23.64
C ASP A 49 -3.61 5.23 23.42
N LYS A 50 -4.39 4.81 24.43
CA LYS A 50 -5.86 4.70 24.34
C LYS A 50 -6.57 6.04 24.14
N LYS A 51 -6.02 7.17 24.60
CA LYS A 51 -6.72 8.47 24.57
C LYS A 51 -6.79 9.13 23.19
N ILE A 52 -5.78 8.95 22.33
CA ILE A 52 -5.71 9.57 20.99
C ILE A 52 -6.45 8.71 19.94
N VAL A 53 -6.42 7.39 20.13
CA VAL A 53 -6.93 6.41 19.15
C VAL A 53 -8.44 6.16 19.30
N GLN A 54 -9.02 6.40 20.48
CA GLN A 54 -10.45 6.12 20.72
C GLN A 54 -11.41 7.01 19.91
N PRO A 55 -11.19 8.34 19.77
CA PRO A 55 -12.02 9.20 18.91
C PRO A 55 -11.99 8.78 17.43
N PHE A 56 -10.87 8.24 16.94
CA PHE A 56 -10.74 7.74 15.57
C PHE A 56 -11.70 6.60 15.27
N PHE A 57 -11.81 5.61 16.17
CA PHE A 57 -12.72 4.47 15.99
C PHE A 57 -14.19 4.82 16.17
N GLN A 58 -14.50 5.97 16.77
CA GLN A 58 -15.87 6.50 16.89
C GLN A 58 -16.30 7.32 15.66
N ASN A 59 -15.37 7.61 14.74
CA ASN A 59 -15.66 8.36 13.53
C ASN A 59 -16.58 7.56 12.60
N SER A 60 -17.71 8.14 12.19
CA SER A 60 -18.70 7.50 11.32
C SER A 60 -18.13 7.08 9.96
N ASN A 61 -17.24 7.87 9.39
CA ASN A 61 -16.60 7.57 8.10
C ASN A 61 -15.67 6.36 8.21
N ILE A 62 -14.96 6.24 9.34
CA ILE A 62 -14.14 5.06 9.63
C ILE A 62 -15.01 3.83 9.89
N SER A 63 -16.14 3.97 10.58
CA SER A 63 -17.07 2.84 10.72
C SER A 63 -17.59 2.38 9.36
N GLN A 64 -18.01 3.31 8.49
CA GLN A 64 -18.50 3.00 7.16
C GLN A 64 -17.43 2.30 6.29
N LEU A 65 -16.17 2.73 6.38
CA LEU A 65 -15.05 2.03 5.76
C LEU A 65 -14.95 0.59 6.28
N LEU A 66 -14.92 0.40 7.59
CA LEU A 66 -14.76 -0.92 8.21
C LEU A 66 -15.92 -1.85 7.86
N ASP A 67 -17.16 -1.34 7.86
CA ASP A 67 -18.36 -2.09 7.46
C ASP A 67 -18.34 -2.45 5.98
N LYS A 68 -17.63 -1.68 5.14
CA LYS A 68 -17.43 -2.04 3.73
C LYS A 68 -16.39 -3.14 3.55
N VAL A 69 -15.31 -3.10 4.32
CA VAL A 69 -14.20 -4.06 4.23
C VAL A 69 -14.59 -5.42 4.81
N TYR A 70 -15.26 -5.43 5.96
CA TYR A 70 -15.62 -6.63 6.69
C TYR A 70 -17.14 -6.79 6.74
N ASP A 71 -17.62 -7.92 6.22
CA ASP A 71 -19.05 -8.22 6.22
C ASP A 71 -19.53 -8.73 7.60
N ASP A 72 -18.61 -9.17 8.48
CA ASP A 72 -18.93 -9.67 9.81
C ASP A 72 -18.35 -8.79 10.94
N GLN A 73 -19.10 -8.69 12.04
CA GLN A 73 -18.75 -7.85 13.19
C GLN A 73 -17.57 -8.38 14.01
N ASP A 74 -17.33 -9.69 14.01
CA ASP A 74 -16.24 -10.28 14.78
C ASP A 74 -14.89 -10.03 14.11
N SER A 75 -14.79 -10.14 12.78
CA SER A 75 -13.58 -9.74 12.03
C SER A 75 -13.28 -8.26 12.20
N LYS A 76 -14.31 -7.39 12.18
CA LYS A 76 -14.14 -5.96 12.47
C LYS A 76 -13.55 -5.75 13.87
N LYS A 77 -14.11 -6.37 14.91
CA LYS A 77 -13.60 -6.29 16.28
C LYS A 77 -12.18 -6.82 16.40
N GLN A 78 -11.89 -7.98 15.78
CA GLN A 78 -10.56 -8.58 15.81
C GLN A 78 -9.51 -7.65 15.18
N LEU A 79 -9.81 -7.00 14.06
CA LEU A 79 -8.90 -6.03 13.46
C LEU A 79 -8.64 -4.85 14.39
N ILE A 80 -9.70 -4.23 14.93
CA ILE A 80 -9.57 -3.10 15.86
C ILE A 80 -8.72 -3.51 17.07
N SER A 81 -8.99 -4.67 17.67
CA SER A 81 -8.21 -5.18 18.80
C SER A 81 -6.75 -5.43 18.43
N ARG A 82 -6.45 -5.94 17.23
CA ARG A 82 -5.08 -6.11 16.75
C ARG A 82 -4.38 -4.77 16.58
N THR A 83 -5.04 -3.78 15.96
CA THR A 83 -4.49 -2.42 15.80
C THR A 83 -4.19 -1.78 17.15
N LEU A 84 -5.08 -1.95 18.13
CA LEU A 84 -4.90 -1.44 19.50
C LEU A 84 -3.83 -2.20 20.31
N ALA A 85 -3.45 -3.41 19.90
CA ALA A 85 -2.44 -4.22 20.55
C ALA A 85 -1.01 -3.94 20.07
N ILE A 86 -0.85 -3.13 19.02
CA ILE A 86 0.47 -2.70 18.54
C ILE A 86 1.06 -1.73 19.57
N ASP A 87 2.27 -2.00 20.04
CA ASP A 87 3.07 -1.04 20.81
C ASP A 87 3.42 0.14 19.89
N THR A 88 2.70 1.26 20.08
CA THR A 88 2.75 2.38 19.15
C THR A 88 4.10 3.08 19.19
N GLU A 89 4.72 3.20 20.36
CA GLU A 89 6.03 3.83 20.50
C GLU A 89 7.11 2.99 19.81
N GLN A 90 7.16 1.68 20.13
CA GLN A 90 8.15 0.79 19.55
C GLN A 90 7.95 0.63 18.03
N TYR A 91 6.72 0.44 17.58
CA TYR A 91 6.43 0.25 16.16
C TYR A 91 6.77 1.49 15.34
N ARG A 92 6.51 2.69 15.89
CA ARG A 92 6.88 3.95 15.25
C ARG A 92 8.39 4.13 15.15
N GLN A 93 9.14 3.83 16.21
CA GLN A 93 10.61 3.88 16.19
C GLN A 93 11.19 2.90 15.15
N ASP A 94 10.66 1.68 15.10
CA ASP A 94 11.05 0.67 14.12
C ASP A 94 10.77 1.13 12.68
N LEU A 95 9.61 1.76 12.43
CA LEU A 95 9.27 2.29 11.11
C LEU A 95 10.19 3.45 10.71
N SER A 96 10.42 4.42 11.59
CA SER A 96 11.31 5.56 11.34
C SER A 96 12.75 5.11 11.03
N PHE A 97 13.28 4.16 11.82
CA PHE A 97 14.59 3.56 11.55
C PHE A 97 14.62 2.89 10.17
N ARG A 98 13.59 2.15 9.80
CA ARG A 98 13.54 1.44 8.51
C ARG A 98 13.41 2.43 7.35
N PHE A 99 12.59 3.46 7.47
CA PHE A 99 12.38 4.42 6.40
C PHE A 99 13.64 5.23 6.08
N SER A 100 14.58 5.34 7.03
CA SER A 100 15.92 5.87 6.77
C SER A 100 16.70 5.10 5.69
N PHE A 101 16.32 3.84 5.41
CA PHE A 101 16.95 2.99 4.38
C PHE A 101 16.09 2.82 3.11
N TYR A 102 14.94 3.47 3.01
CA TYR A 102 14.05 3.36 1.85
C TYR A 102 13.56 4.74 1.40
N ASN A 103 14.03 5.17 0.23
CA ASN A 103 13.56 6.42 -0.38
C ASN A 103 12.21 6.19 -1.06
N THR A 104 11.16 6.82 -0.53
CA THR A 104 9.79 6.68 -1.02
C THR A 104 9.47 7.62 -2.20
N ILE A 105 10.35 8.59 -2.48
CA ILE A 105 10.24 9.53 -3.61
C ILE A 105 10.87 8.92 -4.86
N ASN A 106 12.06 8.32 -4.72
CA ASN A 106 12.76 7.59 -5.78
C ASN A 106 13.00 6.16 -5.31
N SER A 107 11.98 5.30 -5.45
CA SER A 107 12.00 3.92 -4.96
C SER A 107 12.74 2.93 -5.86
N TRP A 108 13.34 3.42 -6.94
CA TRP A 108 14.14 2.60 -7.85
C TRP A 108 15.49 2.37 -7.17
N PRO A 109 15.88 1.12 -6.88
CA PRO A 109 17.30 0.87 -6.72
C PRO A 109 17.96 1.34 -8.01
N SER A 110 19.04 2.11 -7.94
CA SER A 110 19.81 2.44 -9.14
C SER A 110 20.02 1.13 -9.90
N ASP A 111 19.44 1.02 -11.10
CA ASP A 111 19.65 -0.15 -11.94
C ASP A 111 21.16 -0.34 -12.02
N SER A 112 21.63 -1.47 -11.50
CA SER A 112 23.00 -1.93 -11.55
C SER A 112 24.07 -0.98 -10.94
N ILE A 113 24.61 -1.37 -9.79
CA ILE A 113 26.04 -1.15 -9.56
C ILE A 113 26.76 -2.02 -10.60
N ILE A 114 26.94 -1.52 -11.83
CA ILE A 114 27.89 -2.10 -12.80
C ILE A 114 29.28 -1.75 -12.28
N GLY A 115 29.75 -2.56 -11.35
CA GLY A 115 31.00 -2.33 -10.64
C GLY A 115 31.60 -3.64 -10.16
N GLY A 116 32.03 -4.48 -11.11
CA GLY A 116 33.00 -5.55 -10.90
C GLY A 116 32.48 -6.79 -10.14
N PHE A 117 32.29 -7.87 -10.89
CA PHE A 117 32.13 -9.26 -10.42
C PHE A 117 30.79 -9.62 -9.75
N GLY A 118 29.79 -9.91 -10.59
CA GLY A 118 28.66 -10.78 -10.23
C GLY A 118 27.29 -10.22 -10.59
N GLU A 119 26.61 -10.86 -11.55
CA GLU A 119 25.20 -10.67 -11.86
C GLU A 119 24.30 -11.15 -10.70
N SER A 120 24.24 -10.39 -9.61
CA SER A 120 23.15 -10.50 -8.65
C SER A 120 22.54 -9.12 -8.45
N ASN A 121 21.33 -8.94 -8.98
CA ASN A 121 20.46 -7.82 -8.63
C ASN A 121 19.97 -7.98 -7.18
N SER A 122 20.89 -7.88 -6.22
CA SER A 122 20.55 -7.94 -4.80
C SER A 122 20.65 -6.53 -4.21
N ASN A 123 19.49 -5.98 -3.85
CA ASN A 123 19.45 -4.75 -3.08
C ASN A 123 20.04 -5.00 -1.68
N PRO A 124 20.60 -3.97 -1.02
CA PRO A 124 21.06 -4.09 0.36
C PRO A 124 19.97 -4.66 1.27
N VAL A 125 20.34 -5.55 2.20
CA VAL A 125 19.39 -6.23 3.10
C VAL A 125 18.52 -5.24 3.89
N LEU A 126 19.09 -4.10 4.31
CA LEU A 126 18.35 -3.05 5.02
C LEU A 126 17.31 -2.37 4.13
N PHE A 127 17.63 -2.12 2.85
CA PHE A 127 16.68 -1.58 1.87
C PHE A 127 15.50 -2.54 1.66
N GLU A 128 15.75 -3.85 1.46
CA GLU A 128 14.68 -4.83 1.28
C GLU A 128 13.78 -4.95 2.53
N LYS A 129 14.38 -4.95 3.71
CA LYS A 129 13.63 -4.93 4.98
C LYS A 129 12.79 -3.66 5.11
N ALA A 130 13.31 -2.52 4.71
CA ALA A 130 12.62 -1.25 4.77
C ALA A 130 11.47 -1.17 3.76
N LYS A 131 11.71 -1.52 2.50
CA LYS A 131 10.69 -1.64 1.44
C LYS A 131 9.56 -2.57 1.86
N LYS A 132 9.89 -3.73 2.43
CA LYS A 132 8.90 -4.67 2.93
C LYS A 132 8.08 -4.05 4.07
N SER A 133 8.72 -3.40 5.04
CA SER A 133 8.00 -2.74 6.13
C SER A 133 7.11 -1.60 5.66
N PHE A 134 7.54 -0.84 4.64
CA PHE A 134 6.71 0.16 3.97
C PHE A 134 5.47 -0.49 3.33
N ASN A 135 5.66 -1.53 2.51
CA ASN A 135 4.53 -2.23 1.88
C ASN A 135 3.59 -2.87 2.93
N ASP A 136 4.15 -3.50 3.96
CA ASP A 136 3.37 -4.11 5.05
C ASP A 136 2.55 -3.06 5.81
N LEU A 137 3.03 -1.82 5.94
CA LEU A 137 2.26 -0.73 6.53
C LEU A 137 1.00 -0.43 5.72
N PHE A 138 1.11 -0.32 4.40
CA PHE A 138 -0.02 0.05 3.52
C PHE A 138 -0.95 -1.12 3.19
N ASP A 139 -0.44 -2.36 3.13
CA ASP A 139 -1.23 -3.55 2.82
C ASP A 139 -1.86 -4.17 4.08
N ASN A 140 -1.16 -4.17 5.23
CA ASN A 140 -1.57 -4.93 6.41
C ASN A 140 -1.85 -4.06 7.65
N ASN A 141 -1.12 -2.96 7.83
CA ASN A 141 -1.23 -2.10 9.02
C ASN A 141 -1.82 -0.71 8.73
N TRP A 142 -2.58 -0.58 7.63
CA TRP A 142 -3.13 0.69 7.17
C TRP A 142 -4.02 1.36 8.22
N LEU A 143 -4.78 0.57 8.99
CA LEU A 143 -5.68 1.10 10.03
C LEU A 143 -4.89 1.72 11.19
N TRP A 144 -3.72 1.16 11.52
CA TRP A 144 -2.81 1.75 12.50
C TRP A 144 -2.27 3.08 12.00
N LEU A 145 -1.88 3.18 10.72
CA LEU A 145 -1.42 4.42 10.11
C LEU A 145 -2.50 5.50 10.18
N LEU A 146 -3.74 5.19 9.77
CA LEU A 146 -4.84 6.15 9.83
C LEU A 146 -5.16 6.58 11.27
N ALA A 147 -5.05 5.67 12.24
CA ALA A 147 -5.27 5.99 13.65
C ALA A 147 -4.16 6.86 14.26
N ASN A 148 -2.92 6.72 13.78
CA ASN A 148 -1.74 7.44 14.28
C ASN A 148 -1.24 8.52 13.30
N LEU A 149 -2.15 9.04 12.48
CA LEU A 149 -1.86 9.92 11.37
C LEU A 149 -1.11 11.20 11.79
N GLU A 150 -1.34 11.70 13.01
CA GLU A 150 -0.69 12.90 13.58
C GLU A 150 0.84 12.77 13.73
N SER A 151 1.32 11.53 13.83
CA SER A 151 2.74 11.23 13.94
C SER A 151 3.41 11.07 12.57
N ALA A 152 2.64 10.95 11.49
CA ALA A 152 3.17 10.71 10.15
C ALA A 152 3.72 11.99 9.52
N VAL A 153 4.83 11.86 8.80
CA VAL A 153 5.43 12.94 8.01
C VAL A 153 5.37 12.56 6.54
N PHE A 154 4.71 13.39 5.76
CA PHE A 154 4.60 13.23 4.32
C PHE A 154 5.44 14.29 3.60
N VAL A 155 5.99 13.92 2.46
CA VAL A 155 6.71 14.83 1.57
C VAL A 155 6.02 14.89 0.23
N ARG A 156 5.90 16.10 -0.32
CA ARG A 156 5.41 16.33 -1.67
C ARG A 156 6.34 15.62 -2.64
N GLY A 157 5.83 14.60 -3.32
CA GLY A 157 6.57 13.95 -4.40
C GLY A 157 6.28 14.62 -5.73
N LEU A 158 7.23 14.49 -6.65
CA LEU A 158 7.05 14.81 -8.05
C LEU A 158 6.35 13.62 -8.71
N ALA A 159 5.05 13.44 -8.44
CA ALA A 159 4.28 12.42 -9.16
C ALA A 159 4.24 12.79 -10.65
N GLU A 160 4.65 11.85 -11.52
CA GLU A 160 4.61 11.91 -13.00
C GLU A 160 4.35 13.31 -13.56
N ILE A 161 5.31 14.22 -13.34
CA ILE A 161 5.22 15.57 -13.87
C ILE A 161 5.55 15.45 -15.35
N ASP A 162 4.59 15.85 -16.19
CA ASP A 162 4.79 16.02 -17.62
C ASP A 162 6.10 16.80 -17.86
N GLN A 163 7.00 16.27 -18.69
CA GLN A 163 8.34 16.86 -18.92
C GLN A 163 8.27 18.31 -19.39
N PHE A 164 7.15 18.73 -20.00
CA PHE A 164 6.89 20.12 -20.36
C PHE A 164 6.61 21.04 -19.16
N GLN A 165 6.06 20.52 -18.07
CA GLN A 165 5.82 21.30 -16.84
C GLN A 165 7.10 21.50 -16.02
N GLN A 166 8.03 20.53 -16.03
CA GLN A 166 9.34 20.70 -15.38
C GLN A 166 10.09 21.92 -15.92
N GLN A 167 10.05 22.15 -17.24
CA GLN A 167 10.67 23.32 -17.85
C GLN A 167 10.05 24.64 -17.40
N HIS A 168 8.75 24.66 -17.09
CA HIS A 168 8.07 25.86 -16.59
C HIS A 168 8.25 26.06 -15.07
N GLU A 169 8.30 25.00 -14.27
CA GLU A 169 8.54 25.09 -12.83
C GLU A 169 10.00 25.48 -12.51
N GLU A 170 10.99 25.00 -13.28
CA GLU A 170 12.40 25.39 -13.11
C GLU A 170 12.66 26.87 -13.44
N LEU A 171 11.91 27.45 -14.38
CA LEU A 171 12.02 28.87 -14.74
C LEU A 171 11.37 29.80 -13.73
N ASN A 172 10.50 29.30 -12.86
CA ASN A 172 9.69 30.12 -11.96
C ASN A 172 10.17 29.99 -10.51
N ILE A 173 11.16 30.80 -10.14
CA ILE A 173 11.79 30.84 -8.81
C ILE A 173 10.75 30.96 -7.67
N ASN A 174 9.62 31.63 -7.92
CA ASN A 174 8.51 31.73 -6.96
C ASN A 174 7.78 30.39 -6.75
N LEU A 175 7.54 29.60 -7.81
CA LEU A 175 6.96 28.25 -7.70
C LEU A 175 7.90 27.31 -6.96
N LYS A 176 9.22 27.43 -7.18
CA LYS A 176 10.22 26.66 -6.43
C LYS A 176 10.22 27.00 -4.94
N ASN A 177 10.13 28.27 -4.59
CA ASN A 177 10.06 28.73 -3.20
C ASN A 177 8.73 28.32 -2.51
N GLU A 178 7.60 28.32 -3.22
CA GLU A 178 6.32 27.81 -2.70
C GLU A 178 6.27 26.28 -2.64
N ALA A 179 6.90 25.59 -3.59
CA ALA A 179 7.07 24.15 -3.56
C ALA A 179 7.86 23.70 -2.32
N LEU A 180 8.91 24.44 -1.95
CA LEU A 180 9.68 24.21 -0.72
C LEU A 180 8.86 24.48 0.55
N LYS A 181 8.02 25.53 0.57
CA LYS A 181 7.15 25.85 1.73
C LYS A 181 6.08 24.79 2.01
N ASN A 182 5.53 24.18 0.96
CA ASN A 182 4.55 23.09 1.07
C ASN A 182 5.18 21.71 0.77
N SER A 183 6.50 21.56 0.95
CA SER A 183 7.18 20.28 0.68
C SER A 183 6.87 19.22 1.72
N PHE A 184 6.52 19.61 2.94
CA PHE A 184 6.23 18.69 4.02
C PHE A 184 4.80 18.90 4.50
N TYR A 185 4.13 17.80 4.79
CA TYR A 185 2.83 17.79 5.42
C TYR A 185 2.86 16.86 6.63
N ARG A 186 2.48 17.41 7.77
CA ARG A 186 2.25 16.67 9.01
C ARG A 186 0.78 16.87 9.39
N PRO A 187 -0.03 15.81 9.35
CA PRO A 187 -1.43 15.87 9.77
C PRO A 187 -1.55 16.36 11.20
N LYS A 188 -2.51 17.25 11.46
CA LYS A 188 -2.80 17.75 12.82
C LYS A 188 -3.81 16.89 13.57
N SER A 189 -4.57 16.09 12.83
CA SER A 189 -5.59 15.20 13.37
C SER A 189 -5.68 13.90 12.57
N ASN A 190 -6.15 12.85 13.24
CA ASN A 190 -6.61 11.61 12.61
C ASN A 190 -8.11 11.62 12.22
N LYS A 191 -8.77 12.79 12.22
CA LYS A 191 -10.19 12.91 11.92
C LYS A 191 -10.49 12.94 10.42
N PHE A 192 -11.40 12.07 9.99
CA PHE A 192 -11.95 12.03 8.64
C PHE A 192 -13.36 12.62 8.58
N ILE A 193 -13.61 13.52 7.63
CA ILE A 193 -14.84 14.30 7.52
C ILE A 193 -15.76 13.86 6.37
N ASP A 194 -15.25 13.03 5.45
CA ASP A 194 -16.05 12.48 4.34
C ASP A 194 -15.48 11.14 3.86
N ILE A 195 -16.32 10.35 3.19
CA ILE A 195 -15.97 9.08 2.54
C ILE A 195 -16.76 8.90 1.25
N ALA A 196 -16.08 8.51 0.18
CA ALA A 196 -16.70 8.09 -1.08
C ALA A 196 -16.29 6.65 -1.40
N ILE A 197 -17.25 5.80 -1.74
CA ILE A 197 -17.02 4.39 -2.06
C ILE A 197 -17.55 4.12 -3.47
N VAL A 198 -16.65 3.89 -4.40
CA VAL A 198 -16.98 3.59 -5.80
C VAL A 198 -16.75 2.11 -6.07
N LYS A 199 -17.77 1.45 -6.62
CA LYS A 199 -17.68 0.05 -7.05
C LYS A 199 -17.28 -0.01 -8.52
N SER A 200 -16.21 -0.72 -8.83
CA SER A 200 -15.81 -1.02 -10.21
C SER A 200 -16.63 -2.18 -10.79
N LEU A 201 -16.48 -2.43 -12.10
CA LEU A 201 -17.10 -3.57 -12.77
C LEU A 201 -16.73 -4.88 -12.06
N THR A 202 -17.71 -5.77 -11.98
CA THR A 202 -17.49 -7.11 -11.41
C THR A 202 -16.87 -7.97 -12.49
N GLU A 203 -15.66 -8.45 -12.23
CA GLU A 203 -14.97 -9.38 -13.11
C GLU A 203 -15.37 -10.80 -12.71
N LYS A 204 -15.61 -11.67 -13.69
CA LYS A 204 -15.92 -13.08 -13.46
C LYS A 204 -14.94 -13.92 -14.25
N ASN A 205 -14.28 -14.84 -13.57
CA ASN A 205 -13.48 -15.87 -14.22
C ASN A 205 -14.38 -17.07 -14.46
N ASP A 206 -14.74 -17.33 -15.73
CA ASP A 206 -15.67 -18.40 -16.09
C ASP A 206 -15.13 -19.81 -15.88
N GLU A 207 -13.81 -20.00 -15.88
CA GLU A 207 -13.16 -21.30 -15.64
C GLU A 207 -13.23 -21.72 -14.17
N THR A 208 -13.03 -20.77 -13.25
CA THR A 208 -12.99 -21.04 -11.80
C THR A 208 -14.31 -20.73 -11.09
N GLY A 209 -15.22 -20.02 -11.77
CA GLY A 209 -16.45 -19.48 -11.21
C GLY A 209 -16.25 -18.38 -10.17
N VAL A 210 -15.03 -17.84 -10.05
CA VAL A 210 -14.70 -16.78 -9.07
C VAL A 210 -15.15 -15.43 -9.61
N GLN A 211 -15.91 -14.71 -8.78
CA GLN A 211 -16.32 -13.33 -9.03
C GLN A 211 -15.46 -12.37 -8.21
N THR A 212 -14.82 -11.41 -8.87
CA THR A 212 -14.02 -10.36 -8.25
C THR A 212 -14.80 -9.05 -8.27
N LYS A 213 -14.99 -8.44 -7.09
CA LYS A 213 -15.55 -7.11 -6.93
C LYS A 213 -14.45 -6.17 -6.44
N ASN A 214 -14.11 -5.18 -7.26
CA ASN A 214 -13.15 -4.14 -6.91
C ASN A 214 -13.90 -2.88 -6.44
N TYR A 215 -13.36 -2.23 -5.41
CA TYR A 215 -13.87 -0.97 -4.88
C TYR A 215 -12.71 0.01 -4.70
N GLN A 216 -12.92 1.25 -5.13
CA GLN A 216 -12.07 2.39 -4.80
C GLN A 216 -12.75 3.18 -3.70
N ILE A 217 -12.04 3.42 -2.61
CA ILE A 217 -12.55 4.12 -1.44
C ILE A 217 -11.69 5.35 -1.22
N PHE A 218 -12.32 6.50 -1.07
CA PHE A 218 -11.66 7.77 -0.78
C PHE A 218 -12.10 8.27 0.57
N LEU A 219 -11.16 8.69 1.41
CA LEU A 219 -11.41 9.37 2.68
C LEU A 219 -10.87 10.79 2.58
N LEU A 220 -11.63 11.75 3.11
CA LEU A 220 -11.20 13.13 3.24
C LEU A 220 -10.91 13.44 4.70
N ASN A 221 -9.71 13.90 5.02
CA ASN A 221 -9.41 14.38 6.37
C ASN A 221 -9.88 15.84 6.56
N GLU A 222 -9.85 16.33 7.79
CA GLU A 222 -10.26 17.71 8.10
C GLU A 222 -9.38 18.80 7.46
N GLU A 223 -8.20 18.44 6.95
CA GLU A 223 -7.27 19.33 6.25
C GLU A 223 -7.39 19.20 4.72
N ASN A 224 -8.46 18.57 4.22
CA ASN A 224 -8.75 18.35 2.80
C ASN A 224 -7.78 17.44 2.02
N PHE A 225 -6.95 16.67 2.72
CA PHE A 225 -6.16 15.59 2.11
C PHE A 225 -7.04 14.37 1.84
N ILE A 226 -6.87 13.83 0.64
CA ILE A 226 -7.58 12.67 0.11
C ILE A 226 -6.69 11.45 0.27
N PHE A 227 -7.22 10.44 0.97
CA PHE A 227 -6.60 9.14 1.16
C PHE A 227 -7.37 8.10 0.36
N SER A 228 -6.67 7.32 -0.45
CA SER A 228 -7.30 6.36 -1.37
C SER A 228 -6.99 4.94 -0.93
N LEU A 229 -8.01 4.07 -0.85
CA LEU A 229 -7.89 2.66 -0.54
C LEU A 229 -8.48 1.82 -1.67
N ASN A 230 -7.83 0.71 -1.98
CA ASN A 230 -8.32 -0.27 -2.94
C ASN A 230 -8.77 -1.51 -2.18
N LEU A 231 -10.01 -1.94 -2.40
CA LEU A 231 -10.58 -3.14 -1.81
C LEU A 231 -10.97 -4.13 -2.91
N LYS A 232 -10.36 -5.30 -2.89
CA LYS A 232 -10.68 -6.44 -3.75
C LYS A 232 -11.37 -7.52 -2.92
N LYS A 233 -12.59 -7.89 -3.30
CA LYS A 233 -13.32 -9.03 -2.72
C LYS A 233 -13.54 -10.11 -3.77
N GLU A 234 -13.13 -11.34 -3.47
CA GLU A 234 -13.30 -12.50 -4.34
C GLU A 234 -14.36 -13.44 -3.74
N PHE A 235 -15.31 -13.87 -4.57
CA PHE A 235 -16.42 -14.70 -4.18
C PHE A 235 -16.48 -15.97 -5.02
N LYS A 236 -16.76 -17.11 -4.39
CA LYS A 236 -17.07 -18.38 -5.06
C LYS A 236 -18.40 -18.88 -4.54
N ASN A 237 -19.35 -19.14 -5.44
CA ASN A 237 -20.72 -19.55 -5.08
C ASN A 237 -21.35 -18.60 -4.04
N GLN A 238 -21.20 -17.29 -4.24
CA GLN A 238 -21.68 -16.21 -3.35
C GLN A 238 -21.01 -16.16 -1.96
N LYS A 239 -20.08 -17.07 -1.63
CA LYS A 239 -19.30 -17.00 -0.40
C LYS A 239 -18.01 -16.21 -0.63
N LEU A 240 -17.71 -15.28 0.27
CA LEU A 240 -16.45 -14.55 0.28
C LEU A 240 -15.31 -15.56 0.55
N ILE A 241 -14.35 -15.63 -0.37
CA ILE A 241 -13.17 -16.50 -0.23
C ILE A 241 -11.92 -15.72 0.12
N ASN A 242 -11.85 -14.45 -0.31
CA ASN A 242 -10.69 -13.60 -0.08
C ASN A 242 -11.12 -12.13 -0.11
N SER A 243 -10.52 -11.33 0.76
CA SER A 243 -10.71 -9.89 0.84
C SER A 243 -9.35 -9.26 1.08
N LYS A 244 -8.90 -8.41 0.15
CA LYS A 244 -7.66 -7.66 0.27
C LYS A 244 -7.99 -6.17 0.22
N ILE A 245 -7.51 -5.43 1.21
CA ILE A 245 -7.52 -3.98 1.23
C ILE A 245 -6.08 -3.47 1.24
N SER A 246 -5.80 -2.39 0.53
CA SER A 246 -4.55 -1.64 0.65
C SER A 246 -4.81 -0.16 0.59
N LEU A 247 -4.07 0.60 1.41
CA LEU A 247 -4.04 2.06 1.37
C LEU A 247 -2.99 2.50 0.34
N ASN A 248 -3.30 3.52 -0.45
CA ASN A 248 -2.34 4.11 -1.37
C ASN A 248 -1.26 4.88 -0.58
N PRO A 249 0.04 4.65 -0.82
CA PRO A 249 1.11 5.44 -0.19
C PRO A 249 1.08 6.92 -0.56
N TRP A 250 0.42 7.27 -1.66
CA TRP A 250 0.27 8.64 -2.12
C TRP A 250 -1.07 9.23 -1.67
N ILE A 251 -1.00 10.31 -0.89
CA ILE A 251 -2.14 11.13 -0.54
C ILE A 251 -2.18 12.38 -1.42
N GLN A 252 -3.37 12.95 -1.60
CA GLN A 252 -3.60 14.00 -2.58
C GLN A 252 -4.25 15.23 -1.95
N ILE A 253 -3.90 16.42 -2.44
CA ILE A 253 -4.60 17.66 -2.10
C ILE A 253 -4.59 18.59 -3.30
N TYR A 254 -5.70 19.28 -3.53
CA TYR A 254 -5.79 20.27 -4.59
C TYR A 254 -5.31 21.65 -4.12
N PRO A 255 -4.63 22.44 -4.99
CA PRO A 255 -4.01 23.72 -4.59
C PRO A 255 -4.98 24.71 -3.92
N LYS A 256 -6.23 24.76 -4.38
CA LYS A 256 -7.27 25.63 -3.77
C LYS A 256 -7.52 25.36 -2.29
N PHE A 257 -7.29 24.13 -1.84
CA PHE A 257 -7.53 23.69 -0.46
C PHE A 257 -6.25 23.57 0.36
N ALA A 258 -5.08 23.74 -0.26
CA ALA A 258 -3.82 23.82 0.47
C ALA A 258 -3.90 25.00 1.46
N ASN A 259 -3.75 24.69 2.76
CA ASN A 259 -3.86 25.65 3.87
C ASN A 259 -5.27 26.19 4.14
N LYS A 260 -6.33 25.65 3.54
CA LYS A 260 -7.73 26.02 3.84
C LYS A 260 -8.48 24.87 4.50
N THR A 261 -8.87 25.07 5.76
CA THR A 261 -9.69 24.10 6.52
C THR A 261 -11.17 24.49 6.61
N SER A 262 -11.52 25.72 6.23
CA SER A 262 -12.90 26.23 6.28
C SER A 262 -13.77 25.80 5.10
N GLU A 263 -13.16 25.53 3.94
CA GLU A 263 -13.84 25.06 2.73
C GLU A 263 -13.66 23.55 2.62
N LYS A 264 -14.75 22.81 2.44
CA LYS A 264 -14.71 21.34 2.28
C LYS A 264 -14.51 20.97 0.81
N PHE A 265 -13.51 20.13 0.53
CA PHE A 265 -13.29 19.56 -0.80
C PHE A 265 -14.49 18.69 -1.25
N PRO A 266 -14.96 18.81 -2.52
CA PRO A 266 -16.09 18.04 -3.03
C PRO A 266 -15.71 16.58 -3.36
N LEU A 267 -15.53 15.75 -2.32
CA LEU A 267 -15.02 14.38 -2.44
C LEU A 267 -15.86 13.47 -3.35
N GLN A 268 -17.19 13.55 -3.29
CA GLN A 268 -18.08 12.69 -4.08
C GLN A 268 -17.93 12.95 -5.58
N GLU A 269 -17.80 14.22 -5.95
CA GLU A 269 -17.62 14.63 -7.34
C GLU A 269 -16.22 14.23 -7.85
N TYR A 270 -15.20 14.42 -7.02
CA TYR A 270 -13.86 13.90 -7.30
C TYR A 270 -13.86 12.38 -7.52
N ALA A 271 -14.52 11.61 -6.66
CA ALA A 271 -14.61 10.16 -6.77
C ALA A 271 -15.33 9.76 -8.07
N ARG A 272 -16.41 10.47 -8.45
CA ARG A 272 -17.09 10.27 -9.72
C ARG A 272 -16.15 10.51 -10.91
N ILE A 273 -15.37 11.59 -10.89
CA ILE A 273 -14.48 11.95 -12.00
C ILE A 273 -13.33 10.96 -12.12
N VAL A 274 -12.58 10.74 -11.04
CA VAL A 274 -11.37 9.90 -11.06
C VAL A 274 -11.71 8.43 -11.32
N SER A 275 -12.77 7.91 -10.72
CA SER A 275 -13.17 6.51 -10.89
C SER A 275 -13.94 6.23 -12.19
N ASN A 276 -14.17 7.22 -13.05
CA ASN A 276 -14.83 7.00 -14.35
C ASN A 276 -14.07 7.60 -15.55
N TYR A 277 -13.02 8.37 -15.31
CA TYR A 277 -12.15 8.88 -16.36
C TYR A 277 -11.40 7.74 -17.07
N ARG A 278 -11.58 7.62 -18.40
CA ARG A 278 -10.94 6.61 -19.26
C ARG A 278 -11.14 5.15 -18.84
N ASN A 279 -12.19 4.85 -18.06
CA ASN A 279 -12.44 3.48 -17.59
C ASN A 279 -13.16 2.58 -18.60
N GLY A 280 -13.38 3.07 -19.84
CA GLY A 280 -13.91 2.27 -20.95
C GLY A 280 -15.37 1.81 -20.79
N ILE A 281 -16.06 2.24 -19.73
CA ILE A 281 -17.46 1.88 -19.45
C ILE A 281 -18.38 2.77 -20.28
N SER A 282 -19.13 2.17 -21.21
CA SER A 282 -20.16 2.90 -21.99
C SER A 282 -21.22 3.49 -21.06
N GLY A 283 -21.48 4.80 -21.19
CA GLY A 283 -22.54 5.52 -20.47
C GLY A 283 -22.15 6.19 -19.15
N VAL A 284 -20.93 5.95 -18.64
CA VAL A 284 -20.43 6.59 -17.39
C VAL A 284 -19.05 7.23 -17.59
N ASN A 285 -18.46 7.13 -18.78
CA ASN A 285 -17.12 7.62 -19.07
C ASN A 285 -17.03 9.16 -18.97
N ILE A 286 -16.05 9.64 -18.20
CA ILE A 286 -15.78 11.07 -18.03
C ILE A 286 -14.79 11.53 -19.08
N SER A 287 -15.12 12.61 -19.77
CA SER A 287 -14.25 13.19 -20.79
C SER A 287 -13.01 13.84 -20.17
N LEU A 288 -11.93 13.96 -20.95
CA LEU A 288 -10.75 14.72 -20.52
C LEU A 288 -11.11 16.18 -20.23
N VAL A 289 -11.99 16.79 -21.04
CA VAL A 289 -12.42 18.17 -20.86
C VAL A 289 -13.11 18.36 -19.50
N GLU A 290 -14.03 17.48 -19.15
CA GLU A 290 -14.74 17.55 -17.86
C GLU A 290 -13.77 17.39 -16.68
N LYS A 291 -12.84 16.44 -16.78
CA LYS A 291 -11.77 16.27 -15.78
C LYS A 291 -10.93 17.53 -15.65
N SER A 292 -10.47 18.11 -16.77
CA SER A 292 -9.64 19.32 -16.76
C SER A 292 -10.37 20.52 -16.18
N ILE A 293 -11.65 20.73 -16.53
CA ILE A 293 -12.49 21.80 -15.95
C ILE A 293 -12.62 21.62 -14.43
N PHE A 294 -12.82 20.38 -13.97
CA PHE A 294 -12.86 20.10 -12.54
C PHE A 294 -11.53 20.47 -11.86
N GLU A 295 -10.41 20.01 -12.40
CA GLU A 295 -9.07 20.27 -11.85
C GLU A 295 -8.76 21.78 -11.82
N GLU A 296 -9.04 22.51 -12.90
CA GLU A 296 -8.91 23.96 -12.97
C GLU A 296 -9.75 24.67 -11.89
N ASN A 297 -11.00 24.25 -11.69
CA ASN A 297 -11.89 24.79 -10.64
C ASN A 297 -11.40 24.50 -9.20
N GLN A 298 -10.52 23.51 -9.03
CA GLN A 298 -9.86 23.20 -7.76
C GLN A 298 -8.44 23.79 -7.65
N GLY A 299 -8.07 24.73 -8.53
CA GLY A 299 -6.78 25.41 -8.50
C GLY A 299 -5.68 24.75 -9.33
N GLY A 300 -6.06 23.85 -10.26
CA GLY A 300 -5.16 23.21 -11.21
C GLY A 300 -4.69 21.82 -10.77
N ASN A 301 -3.43 21.52 -11.04
CA ASN A 301 -2.87 20.18 -10.84
C ASN A 301 -2.83 19.80 -9.36
N VAL A 302 -3.24 18.56 -9.07
CA VAL A 302 -3.23 18.01 -7.73
C VAL A 302 -1.79 17.82 -7.21
N PHE A 303 -1.58 18.10 -5.93
CA PHE A 303 -0.32 17.81 -5.26
C PHE A 303 -0.37 16.43 -4.62
N TYR A 304 0.68 15.64 -4.85
CA TYR A 304 0.84 14.31 -4.29
C TYR A 304 1.88 14.32 -3.18
N TYR A 305 1.59 13.63 -2.09
CA TYR A 305 2.50 13.47 -0.97
C TYR A 305 2.68 11.99 -0.65
N THR A 306 3.92 11.58 -0.38
CA THR A 306 4.27 10.22 0.04
C THR A 306 4.74 10.23 1.48
N LEU A 307 4.46 9.16 2.21
CA LEU A 307 4.96 8.99 3.58
C LEU A 307 6.48 8.84 3.55
N VAL A 308 7.19 9.58 4.39
CA VAL A 308 8.67 9.50 4.49
C VAL A 308 9.17 9.13 5.88
N ASP A 309 8.44 9.47 6.94
CA ASP A 309 8.91 9.26 8.31
C ASP A 309 7.74 9.31 9.32
N PHE A 310 8.07 9.01 10.58
CA PHE A 310 7.21 9.24 11.72
C PHE A 310 7.94 10.01 12.83
N GLN A 311 7.31 11.03 13.37
CA GLN A 311 7.85 11.82 14.48
C GLN A 311 7.11 11.55 15.79
N LYS A 312 7.83 11.74 16.89
CA LYS A 312 7.22 11.76 18.22
C LYS A 312 6.39 13.06 18.37
N ASN A 313 5.19 12.93 18.90
CA ASN A 313 4.37 14.08 19.33
C ASN A 313 4.95 14.70 20.60
#